data_AF-A0A815ZAJ9-F1
#
_entry.id   AF-A0A815ZAJ9-F1
#
_cell.length_a   1.000
_cell.length_b   1.000
_cell.length_c   1.000
_cell.angle_alpha   90.00
_cell.angle_beta   90.00
_cell.angle_gamma   90.00
#
_symmetry.space_group_name_H-M   'P 1'
#
loop_
_entity.id
_entity.type
_entity.pdbx_description
1 polymer ?
#
loop_
_entity_poly.entity_id
_entity_poly.type
_entity_poly.pdbx_seq_one_letter_code
_entity_poly.pdbx_strand_id
1 'polypeptide(L)'
;MQILWINIIMDGPPAQSLGVEPVDHDVLRKPPRKVTDAMISKRLIINMVTSATVIVIGTLCVFYAEMRDGKVTPRDTTMTFTCFVFFDMFNALSCRSQTKFIFEIGLFSNRFFLVAVFLSIVGQLAVIYFPPLQYVFQTEAISLTDLFFCFAYCPIILFVFETKKIFERPNEYRITRMALYQKTIEEFSKLLQSDTIDLKKLKTLAFNGCPANSGIRSLTWKILLNYLVLDRTKWTLHLSKQRELYRGYIRETIIKPGLQSSCQSAVVDHPLNCAPNSSWAAYFKENEVLLQIDKDCRRLCPDLSFFQCKTEYPCAEIMNQEAGFESLRKRIVSSSLKVESRSQSRLTGRLEIQSNSKPSHQNNNGALNSASDDNEYEVLAAGCEAHWEVVERILFVYSKLNSGQSYVQGMNEIIGPIYYTFATDPNVEWKEHAEADTFYCFTSLMTHLRENFMKIYDNSEFGILGRMQKFLNLLKKTDKEVYDLFDKQNLKPEFYSFRWLTLLLSQEFHLPDVLRLWDSLFADQDQNFQFLLYLCCAMVTLQRDQLLNGSQAQNIRLLQNYPPDADVHKILQKATELKRIHHL
;
A
#
# COMPACT_ATOMS: atom_id res chain seq x y z
N MET A 1 -59.96 22.37 -5.55
CA MET A 1 -59.10 22.67 -6.72
C MET A 1 -57.62 22.77 -6.36
N GLN A 2 -57.24 23.42 -5.25
CA GLN A 2 -55.83 23.57 -4.83
C GLN A 2 -55.09 22.22 -4.64
N ILE A 3 -55.71 21.21 -4.01
CA ILE A 3 -55.11 19.87 -3.86
C ILE A 3 -54.83 19.20 -5.22
N LEU A 4 -55.72 19.39 -6.20
CA LEU A 4 -55.54 18.84 -7.55
C LEU A 4 -54.35 19.50 -8.26
N TRP A 5 -54.13 20.81 -8.04
CA TRP A 5 -52.96 21.51 -8.54
C TRP A 5 -51.65 20.99 -7.94
N ILE A 6 -51.62 20.75 -6.62
CA ILE A 6 -50.47 20.16 -5.94
C ILE A 6 -50.10 18.83 -6.61
N ASN A 7 -51.06 17.93 -6.81
CA ASN A 7 -50.77 16.64 -7.43
C ASN A 7 -50.22 16.79 -8.86
N ILE A 8 -50.76 17.71 -9.66
CA ILE A 8 -50.29 17.93 -11.04
C ILE A 8 -48.85 18.44 -11.06
N ILE A 9 -48.54 19.42 -10.21
CA ILE A 9 -47.23 20.08 -10.22
C ILE A 9 -46.14 19.20 -9.61
N MET A 10 -46.52 18.31 -8.68
CA MET A 10 -45.60 17.42 -7.97
C MET A 10 -45.33 16.11 -8.70
N ASP A 11 -46.39 15.40 -9.09
CA ASP A 11 -46.26 14.05 -9.66
C ASP A 11 -45.97 14.08 -11.16
N GLY A 12 -46.19 15.21 -11.82
CA GLY A 12 -45.91 15.37 -13.24
C GLY A 12 -44.43 15.71 -13.49
N PRO A 13 -44.09 16.99 -13.74
CA PRO A 13 -42.77 17.35 -14.27
C PRO A 13 -41.57 17.00 -13.36
N PRO A 14 -41.56 17.31 -12.05
CA PRO A 14 -40.42 17.05 -11.19
C PRO A 14 -40.15 15.55 -10.98
N ALA A 15 -41.19 14.75 -10.68
CA ALA A 15 -41.06 13.32 -10.47
C ALA A 15 -40.52 12.60 -11.71
N GLN A 16 -41.01 12.94 -12.91
CA GLN A 16 -40.50 12.38 -14.16
C GLN A 16 -39.06 12.79 -14.43
N SER A 17 -38.69 14.05 -14.15
CA SER A 17 -37.34 14.55 -14.38
C SER A 17 -36.27 13.90 -13.48
N LEU A 18 -36.64 13.48 -12.26
CA LEU A 18 -35.78 12.70 -11.36
C LEU A 18 -35.49 11.29 -11.90
N GLY A 19 -36.38 10.74 -12.73
CA GLY A 19 -36.16 9.44 -13.39
C GLY A 19 -35.06 9.48 -14.47
N VAL A 20 -34.69 10.67 -14.94
CA VAL A 20 -33.66 10.89 -15.97
C VAL A 20 -32.34 11.40 -15.35
N GLU A 21 -32.17 11.21 -14.05
CA GLU A 21 -30.94 11.58 -13.35
C GLU A 21 -29.76 10.69 -13.80
N PRO A 22 -28.57 11.27 -14.07
CA PRO A 22 -27.40 10.49 -14.48
C PRO A 22 -27.02 9.44 -13.43
N VAL A 23 -26.51 8.30 -13.92
CA VAL A 23 -26.12 7.17 -13.07
C VAL A 23 -24.94 7.56 -12.17
N ASP A 24 -25.05 7.30 -10.87
CA ASP A 24 -23.98 7.56 -9.91
C ASP A 24 -22.80 6.59 -10.13
N HIS A 25 -21.62 7.13 -10.46
CA HIS A 25 -20.40 6.36 -10.70
C HIS A 25 -19.96 5.50 -9.49
N ASP A 26 -20.35 5.86 -8.27
CA ASP A 26 -20.04 5.07 -7.08
C ASP A 26 -20.89 3.80 -6.96
N VAL A 27 -21.94 3.65 -7.77
CA VAL A 27 -22.79 2.43 -7.79
C VAL A 27 -21.98 1.22 -8.23
N LEU A 28 -21.03 1.38 -9.15
CA LEU A 28 -20.16 0.31 -9.64
C LEU A 28 -19.20 -0.23 -8.56
N ARG A 29 -18.96 0.55 -7.50
CA ARG A 29 -18.09 0.17 -6.37
C ARG A 29 -18.86 -0.51 -5.23
N LYS A 30 -20.19 -0.49 -5.25
CA LYS A 30 -21.04 -1.14 -4.26
C LYS A 30 -21.22 -2.61 -4.64
N PRO A 31 -21.29 -3.54 -3.66
CA PRO A 31 -21.56 -4.93 -3.95
C PRO A 31 -22.95 -5.11 -4.58
N PRO A 32 -23.16 -6.11 -5.45
CA PRO A 32 -24.46 -6.39 -6.05
C PRO A 32 -25.52 -6.67 -4.98
N ARG A 33 -26.71 -6.07 -5.15
CA ARG A 33 -27.85 -6.23 -4.21
C ARG A 33 -28.30 -7.69 -4.18
N LYS A 34 -28.61 -8.21 -3.00
CA LYS A 34 -29.10 -9.59 -2.87
C LYS A 34 -30.53 -9.69 -3.38
N VAL A 35 -30.86 -10.79 -4.07
CA VAL A 35 -32.21 -11.05 -4.60
C VAL A 35 -33.31 -11.09 -3.52
N THR A 36 -32.93 -11.30 -2.26
CA THR A 36 -33.82 -11.32 -1.09
C THR A 36 -34.06 -9.95 -0.45
N ASP A 37 -33.34 -8.91 -0.87
CA ASP A 37 -33.47 -7.58 -0.26
C ASP A 37 -34.78 -6.93 -0.75
N ALA A 38 -35.66 -6.56 0.19
CA ALA A 38 -36.91 -5.87 -0.10
C ALA A 38 -36.65 -4.58 -0.91
N MET A 39 -37.48 -4.30 -1.93
CA MET A 39 -37.34 -3.10 -2.78
C MET A 39 -37.36 -1.81 -1.94
N ILE A 40 -38.24 -1.76 -0.93
CA ILE A 40 -38.35 -0.66 0.03
C ILE A 40 -37.41 -0.92 1.21
N SER A 41 -36.29 -0.18 1.26
CA SER A 41 -35.36 -0.21 2.39
C SER A 41 -35.95 0.54 3.59
N LYS A 42 -35.64 0.08 4.82
CA LYS A 42 -35.94 0.82 6.06
C LYS A 42 -35.44 2.27 6.00
N ARG A 43 -34.30 2.50 5.34
CA ARG A 43 -33.74 3.85 5.15
C ARG A 43 -34.65 4.75 4.30
N LEU A 44 -35.25 4.20 3.24
CA LEU A 44 -36.16 4.94 2.37
C LEU A 44 -37.45 5.32 3.12
N ILE A 45 -37.97 4.41 3.95
CA ILE A 45 -39.14 4.69 4.81
C ILE A 45 -38.81 5.80 5.81
N ILE A 46 -37.66 5.72 6.50
CA ILE A 46 -37.25 6.76 7.45
C ILE A 46 -37.12 8.11 6.74
N ASN A 47 -36.57 8.16 5.52
CA ASN A 47 -36.48 9.39 4.73
C ASN A 47 -37.86 9.96 4.38
N MET A 48 -38.78 9.12 3.91
CA MET A 48 -40.14 9.52 3.56
C MET A 48 -40.92 10.06 4.78
N VAL A 49 -40.78 9.41 5.93
CA VAL A 49 -41.41 9.87 7.19
C VAL A 49 -40.76 11.19 7.64
N THR A 50 -39.44 11.33 7.50
CA THR A 50 -38.74 12.57 7.86
C THR A 50 -39.20 13.74 6.98
N SER A 51 -39.28 13.56 5.65
CA SER A 51 -39.77 14.61 4.75
C SER A 51 -41.22 14.98 5.06
N ALA A 52 -42.10 13.99 5.23
CA ALA A 52 -43.51 14.24 5.55
C ALA A 52 -43.66 15.03 6.87
N THR A 53 -42.89 14.66 7.90
CA THR A 53 -42.91 15.34 9.20
C THR A 53 -42.46 16.79 9.09
N VAL A 54 -41.36 17.05 8.37
CA VAL A 54 -40.83 18.41 8.18
C VAL A 54 -41.80 19.29 7.38
N ILE A 55 -42.39 18.76 6.30
CA ILE A 55 -43.34 19.51 5.46
C ILE A 55 -44.60 19.84 6.25
N VAL A 56 -45.18 18.86 6.97
CA VAL A 56 -46.40 19.07 7.77
C VAL A 56 -46.15 20.08 8.90
N ILE A 57 -45.08 19.92 9.67
CA ILE A 57 -44.76 20.85 10.76
C ILE A 57 -44.44 22.24 10.20
N GLY A 58 -43.65 22.33 9.13
CA GLY A 58 -43.28 23.61 8.52
C GLY A 58 -44.48 24.39 7.99
N THR A 59 -45.38 23.70 7.29
CA THR A 59 -46.60 24.33 6.75
C THR A 59 -47.59 24.71 7.84
N LEU A 60 -47.75 23.88 8.89
CA LEU A 60 -48.56 24.23 10.06
C LEU A 60 -47.99 25.42 10.83
N CYS A 61 -46.66 25.54 10.95
CA CYS A 61 -46.02 26.68 11.60
C CYS A 61 -46.33 27.99 10.86
N VAL A 62 -46.28 27.98 9.53
CA VAL A 62 -46.63 29.16 8.71
C VAL A 62 -48.12 29.48 8.84
N PHE A 63 -48.99 28.47 8.74
CA PHE A 63 -50.44 28.67 8.92
C PHE A 63 -50.78 29.27 10.29
N TYR A 64 -50.15 28.77 11.35
CA TYR A 64 -50.34 29.29 12.72
C TYR A 64 -49.78 30.72 12.88
N ALA A 65 -48.64 31.02 12.27
CA ALA A 65 -48.01 32.34 12.34
C ALA A 65 -48.86 33.43 11.67
N GLU A 66 -49.55 33.10 10.58
CA GLU A 66 -50.45 34.01 9.87
C GLU A 66 -51.80 34.19 10.56
N MET A 67 -52.30 33.17 11.28
CA MET A 67 -53.55 33.23 12.06
C MET A 67 -53.47 34.09 13.34
N ARG A 68 -52.72 35.20 13.37
CA ARG A 68 -52.61 36.11 14.53
C ARG A 68 -53.94 36.76 14.93
N ASP A 69 -54.85 36.96 13.98
CA ASP A 69 -56.14 37.61 14.20
C ASP A 69 -57.28 36.61 14.55
N GLY A 70 -56.96 35.31 14.66
CA GLY A 70 -57.91 34.25 15.05
C GLY A 70 -59.00 33.94 14.01
N LYS A 71 -58.95 34.54 12.82
CA LYS A 71 -59.86 34.28 11.68
C LYS A 71 -59.05 33.77 10.50
N VAL A 72 -59.59 32.79 9.78
CA VAL A 72 -58.97 32.25 8.55
C VAL A 72 -59.35 33.17 7.38
N THR A 73 -58.36 33.87 6.83
CA THR A 73 -58.54 34.71 5.64
C THR A 73 -58.16 33.95 4.36
N PRO A 74 -58.69 34.32 3.18
CA PRO A 74 -58.27 33.73 1.90
C PRO A 74 -56.77 33.89 1.63
N ARG A 75 -56.17 35.01 2.07
CA ARG A 75 -54.71 35.22 2.08
C ARG A 75 -53.95 34.14 2.86
N ASP A 76 -54.37 33.81 4.09
CA ASP A 76 -53.68 32.79 4.93
C ASP A 76 -53.68 31.41 4.25
N THR A 77 -54.81 31.06 3.63
CA THR A 77 -54.93 29.81 2.88
C THR A 77 -54.06 29.80 1.64
N THR A 78 -53.94 30.94 0.93
CA THR A 78 -53.07 31.07 -0.25
C THR A 78 -51.59 31.02 0.13
N MET A 79 -51.22 31.62 1.27
CA MET A 79 -49.85 31.61 1.78
C MET A 79 -49.42 30.21 2.21
N THR A 80 -50.29 29.49 2.92
CA THR A 80 -50.05 28.10 3.32
C THR A 80 -49.95 27.17 2.11
N PHE A 81 -50.83 27.36 1.13
CA PHE A 81 -50.79 26.66 -0.16
C PHE A 81 -49.47 26.88 -0.90
N THR A 82 -49.00 28.13 -0.98
CA THR A 82 -47.74 28.48 -1.65
C THR A 82 -46.52 27.93 -0.91
N CYS A 83 -46.55 27.98 0.43
CA CYS A 83 -45.51 27.41 1.26
C CYS A 83 -45.42 25.89 1.09
N PHE A 84 -46.56 25.19 1.05
CA PHE A 84 -46.60 23.74 0.79
C PHE A 84 -45.95 23.39 -0.55
N VAL A 85 -46.32 24.09 -1.64
CA VAL A 85 -45.74 23.87 -2.98
C VAL A 85 -44.21 24.12 -2.97
N PHE A 86 -43.74 25.17 -2.31
CA PHE A 86 -42.30 25.44 -2.22
C PHE A 86 -41.55 24.39 -1.40
N PHE A 87 -42.09 23.97 -0.25
CA PHE A 87 -41.50 22.89 0.54
C PHE A 87 -41.27 21.63 -0.29
N ASP A 88 -42.26 21.30 -1.11
CA ASP A 88 -42.24 20.16 -1.99
C ASP A 88 -41.23 20.29 -3.14
N MET A 89 -41.06 21.49 -3.72
CA MET A 89 -39.99 21.77 -4.68
C MET A 89 -38.59 21.58 -4.07
N PHE A 90 -38.39 22.05 -2.83
CA PHE A 90 -37.13 21.84 -2.10
C PHE A 90 -36.96 20.38 -1.65
N ASN A 91 -38.05 19.66 -1.35
CA ASN A 91 -38.01 18.23 -1.06
C ASN A 91 -37.53 17.42 -2.28
N ALA A 92 -38.03 17.75 -3.47
CA ALA A 92 -37.62 17.12 -4.72
C ALA A 92 -36.09 17.24 -4.96
N LEU A 93 -35.49 18.38 -4.60
CA LEU A 93 -34.03 18.57 -4.62
C LEU A 93 -33.30 17.63 -3.64
N SER A 94 -33.86 17.40 -2.44
CA SER A 94 -33.29 16.46 -1.45
C SER A 94 -33.34 15.01 -1.91
N CYS A 95 -34.38 14.64 -2.67
CA CYS A 95 -34.60 13.29 -3.20
C CYS A 95 -33.62 12.91 -4.34
N ARG A 96 -32.94 13.89 -4.95
CA ARG A 96 -31.99 13.68 -6.05
C ARG A 96 -30.80 12.79 -5.68
N SER A 97 -30.37 12.83 -4.43
CA SER A 97 -29.42 11.85 -3.91
C SER A 97 -29.64 11.54 -2.46
N GLN A 98 -29.63 10.24 -2.16
CA GLN A 98 -29.74 9.71 -0.81
C GLN A 98 -28.42 9.75 -0.04
N THR A 99 -27.28 9.95 -0.72
CA THR A 99 -25.94 9.79 -0.11
C THR A 99 -24.97 10.93 -0.37
N LYS A 100 -25.13 11.67 -1.47
CA LYS A 100 -24.28 12.81 -1.82
C LYS A 100 -24.95 14.12 -1.41
N PHE A 101 -24.11 15.10 -1.10
CA PHE A 101 -24.58 16.47 -0.85
C PHE A 101 -25.04 17.11 -2.15
N ILE A 102 -26.01 18.02 -2.05
CA ILE A 102 -26.59 18.70 -3.21
C ILE A 102 -25.51 19.51 -3.96
N PHE A 103 -24.54 20.08 -3.24
CA PHE A 103 -23.42 20.82 -3.81
C PHE A 103 -22.42 19.94 -4.57
N GLU A 104 -22.27 18.68 -4.18
CA GLU A 104 -21.33 17.73 -4.79
C GLU A 104 -21.85 17.18 -6.13
N ILE A 105 -23.17 17.08 -6.28
CA ILE A 105 -23.85 16.66 -7.51
C ILE A 105 -23.92 17.83 -8.52
N GLY A 106 -23.97 19.07 -7.99
CA GLY A 106 -24.14 20.29 -8.76
C GLY A 106 -25.58 20.54 -9.19
N LEU A 107 -26.09 21.74 -8.93
CA LEU A 107 -27.49 22.13 -9.24
C LEU A 107 -27.83 22.06 -10.74
N PHE A 108 -26.84 22.19 -11.62
CA PHE A 108 -27.02 22.23 -13.08
C PHE A 108 -26.82 20.88 -13.79
N SER A 109 -26.57 19.79 -13.04
CA SER A 109 -26.27 18.49 -13.67
C SER A 109 -27.48 17.87 -14.38
N ASN A 110 -28.72 18.17 -13.96
CA ASN A 110 -29.95 17.75 -14.65
C ASN A 110 -30.74 18.99 -15.13
N ARG A 111 -30.59 19.32 -16.43
CA ARG A 111 -31.27 20.47 -17.06
C ARG A 111 -32.79 20.30 -17.10
N PHE A 112 -33.28 19.07 -17.26
CA PHE A 112 -34.72 18.78 -17.31
C PHE A 112 -35.39 19.02 -15.96
N PHE A 113 -34.72 18.62 -14.87
CA PHE A 113 -35.18 18.91 -13.52
C PHE A 113 -35.28 20.41 -13.24
N LEU A 114 -34.25 21.19 -13.64
CA LEU A 114 -34.27 22.65 -13.50
C LEU A 114 -35.44 23.31 -14.26
N VAL A 115 -35.70 22.87 -15.49
CA VAL A 115 -36.82 23.36 -16.29
C VAL A 115 -38.16 23.00 -15.64
N ALA A 116 -38.30 21.78 -15.11
CA ALA A 116 -39.49 21.32 -14.41
C ALA A 116 -39.77 22.16 -13.15
N VAL A 117 -38.77 22.41 -12.31
CA VAL A 117 -38.91 23.26 -11.11
C VAL A 117 -39.22 24.71 -11.50
N PHE A 118 -38.54 25.26 -12.51
CA PHE A 118 -38.80 26.63 -12.97
C PHE A 118 -40.24 26.80 -13.47
N LEU A 119 -40.72 25.89 -14.33
CA LEU A 119 -42.10 25.91 -14.81
C LEU A 119 -43.11 25.74 -13.68
N SER A 120 -42.77 24.96 -12.66
CA SER A 120 -43.61 24.77 -11.47
C SER A 120 -43.74 26.07 -10.66
N ILE A 121 -42.64 26.80 -10.47
CA ILE A 121 -42.67 28.12 -9.81
C ILE A 121 -43.48 29.13 -10.64
N VAL A 122 -43.28 29.17 -11.96
CA VAL A 122 -44.05 30.06 -12.85
C VAL A 122 -45.53 29.73 -12.82
N GLY A 123 -45.90 28.44 -12.85
CA GLY A 123 -47.28 28.00 -12.73
C GLY A 123 -47.90 28.43 -11.40
N GLN A 124 -47.16 28.28 -10.29
CA GLN A 124 -47.62 28.72 -8.97
C GLN A 124 -47.86 30.24 -8.93
N LEU A 125 -46.96 31.05 -9.51
CA LEU A 125 -47.15 32.49 -9.61
C LEU A 125 -48.36 32.86 -10.49
N ALA A 126 -48.58 32.13 -11.59
CA ALA A 126 -49.76 32.33 -12.43
C ALA A 126 -51.07 32.06 -11.65
N VAL A 127 -51.11 31.02 -10.82
CA VAL A 127 -52.28 30.72 -9.98
C VAL A 127 -52.55 31.82 -8.94
N ILE A 128 -51.49 32.48 -8.45
CA ILE A 128 -51.62 33.51 -7.39
C ILE A 128 -51.94 34.89 -7.98
N TYR A 129 -51.48 35.24 -9.19
CA TYR A 129 -51.59 36.60 -9.73
C TYR A 129 -52.45 36.74 -10.98
N PHE A 130 -52.77 35.65 -11.70
CA PHE A 130 -53.58 35.73 -12.93
C PHE A 130 -55.08 35.63 -12.61
N PRO A 131 -55.90 36.68 -12.90
CA PRO A 131 -57.29 36.75 -12.43
C PRO A 131 -58.21 35.58 -12.81
N PRO A 132 -58.14 35.00 -14.03
CA PRO A 132 -58.92 33.81 -14.37
C PRO A 132 -58.58 32.59 -13.51
N LEU A 133 -57.31 32.40 -13.17
CA LEU A 133 -56.86 31.29 -12.34
C LEU A 133 -57.18 31.54 -10.86
N GLN A 134 -57.06 32.78 -10.38
CA GLN A 134 -57.44 33.15 -9.01
C GLN A 134 -58.90 32.80 -8.71
N TYR A 135 -59.81 33.05 -9.65
CA TYR A 135 -61.23 32.71 -9.48
C TYR A 135 -61.46 31.19 -9.36
N VAL A 136 -60.78 30.39 -10.19
CA VAL A 136 -60.91 28.92 -10.20
C VAL A 136 -60.28 28.28 -8.96
N PHE A 137 -59.14 28.80 -8.51
CA PHE A 137 -58.39 28.27 -7.38
C PHE A 137 -58.73 28.92 -6.04
N GLN A 138 -59.61 29.94 -6.05
CA GLN A 138 -59.98 30.74 -4.88
C GLN A 138 -58.76 31.27 -4.12
N THR A 139 -57.79 31.79 -4.86
CA THR A 139 -56.53 32.34 -4.33
C THR A 139 -56.56 33.87 -4.31
N GLU A 140 -55.85 34.45 -3.34
CA GLU A 140 -55.70 35.89 -3.20
C GLU A 140 -54.25 36.31 -3.52
N ALA A 141 -54.07 37.47 -4.16
CA ALA A 141 -52.73 37.97 -4.46
C ALA A 141 -51.97 38.26 -3.15
N ILE A 142 -50.84 37.58 -2.98
CA ILE A 142 -49.98 37.73 -1.82
C ILE A 142 -48.98 38.87 -2.07
N SER A 143 -48.52 39.55 -1.02
CA SER A 143 -47.45 40.53 -1.14
C SER A 143 -46.10 39.89 -1.50
N LEU A 144 -45.20 40.67 -2.11
CA LEU A 144 -43.84 40.22 -2.43
C LEU A 144 -43.02 39.88 -1.18
N THR A 145 -43.30 40.51 -0.04
CA THR A 145 -42.61 40.22 1.24
C THR A 145 -42.94 38.83 1.76
N ASP A 146 -44.20 38.41 1.65
CA ASP A 146 -44.61 37.07 2.10
C ASP A 146 -44.11 36.00 1.13
N LEU A 147 -44.06 36.31 -0.18
CA LEU A 147 -43.47 35.41 -1.18
C LEU A 147 -41.99 35.16 -0.90
N PHE A 148 -41.24 36.23 -0.58
CA PHE A 148 -39.84 36.11 -0.18
C PHE A 148 -39.68 35.32 1.12
N PHE A 149 -40.55 35.56 2.11
CA PHE A 149 -40.57 34.79 3.35
C PHE A 149 -40.76 33.29 3.10
N CYS A 150 -41.76 32.91 2.29
CA CYS A 150 -41.99 31.52 1.92
C CYS A 150 -40.77 30.92 1.21
N PHE A 151 -40.19 31.63 0.25
CA PHE A 151 -39.01 31.16 -0.49
C PHE A 151 -37.76 31.02 0.41
N ALA A 152 -37.57 31.90 1.39
CA ALA A 152 -36.45 31.85 2.33
C ALA A 152 -36.63 30.78 3.43
N TYR A 153 -37.87 30.50 3.81
CA TYR A 153 -38.20 29.53 4.88
C TYR A 153 -38.14 28.08 4.40
N CYS A 154 -38.70 27.77 3.22
CA CYS A 154 -38.84 26.40 2.72
C CYS A 154 -37.51 25.61 2.53
N PRO A 155 -36.34 26.22 2.23
CA PRO A 155 -35.05 25.53 2.19
C PRO A 155 -34.64 24.85 3.50
N ILE A 156 -35.31 25.08 4.62
CA ILE A 156 -35.05 24.39 5.90
C ILE A 156 -35.10 22.86 5.75
N ILE A 157 -35.92 22.34 4.83
CA ILE A 157 -35.95 20.90 4.54
C ILE A 157 -34.61 20.40 3.98
N LEU A 158 -33.95 21.18 3.11
CA LEU A 158 -32.62 20.83 2.61
C LEU A 158 -31.63 20.74 3.78
N PHE A 159 -31.67 21.69 4.70
CA PHE A 159 -30.77 21.72 5.84
C PHE A 159 -30.93 20.48 6.75
N VAL A 160 -32.17 20.05 7.02
CA VAL A 160 -32.45 18.82 7.80
C VAL A 160 -31.92 17.58 7.09
N PHE A 161 -32.08 17.47 5.77
CA PHE A 161 -31.59 16.32 5.01
C PHE A 161 -30.06 16.32 4.86
N GLU A 162 -29.44 17.46 4.64
CA GLU A 162 -27.98 17.57 4.52
C GLU A 162 -27.29 17.30 5.87
N THR A 163 -27.84 17.80 6.99
CA THR A 163 -27.35 17.46 8.35
C THR A 163 -27.46 15.97 8.63
N LYS A 164 -28.60 15.34 8.31
CA LYS A 164 -28.75 13.88 8.41
C LYS A 164 -27.71 13.12 7.58
N LYS A 165 -27.45 13.54 6.33
CA LYS A 165 -26.42 12.94 5.48
C LYS A 165 -25.03 13.05 6.09
N ILE A 166 -24.69 14.16 6.76
CA ILE A 166 -23.41 14.34 7.48
C ILE A 166 -23.24 13.27 8.57
N PHE A 167 -24.29 13.00 9.36
CA PHE A 167 -24.23 12.01 10.43
C PHE A 167 -24.20 10.55 9.93
N GLU A 168 -24.83 10.25 8.78
CA GLU A 168 -24.86 8.90 8.22
C GLU A 168 -23.61 8.53 7.39
N ARG A 169 -22.91 9.52 6.79
CA ARG A 169 -21.75 9.30 5.90
C ARG A 169 -20.53 8.58 6.52
N PRO A 170 -20.12 8.83 7.79
CA PRO A 170 -18.86 8.24 8.29
C PRO A 170 -18.96 6.77 8.72
N ASN A 171 -20.16 6.24 9.03
CA ASN A 171 -20.29 4.92 9.66
C ASN A 171 -20.47 3.76 8.68
N GLU A 172 -21.30 3.89 7.65
CA GLU A 172 -21.74 2.72 6.86
C GLU A 172 -20.61 2.11 5.99
N TYR A 173 -19.80 2.96 5.35
CA TYR A 173 -18.67 2.52 4.52
C TYR A 173 -17.51 1.95 5.34
N ARG A 174 -17.18 2.59 6.47
CA ARG A 174 -16.11 2.12 7.37
C ARG A 174 -16.50 0.82 8.05
N ILE A 175 -17.73 0.70 8.57
CA ILE A 175 -18.23 -0.53 9.23
C ILE A 175 -18.25 -1.70 8.24
N THR A 176 -18.73 -1.50 7.02
CA THR A 176 -18.79 -2.58 6.02
C THR A 176 -17.40 -3.07 5.62
N ARG A 177 -16.43 -2.16 5.43
CA ARG A 177 -15.04 -2.54 5.14
C ARG A 177 -14.35 -3.23 6.31
N MET A 178 -14.58 -2.75 7.53
CA MET A 178 -14.05 -3.38 8.74
C MET A 178 -14.63 -4.79 8.94
N ALA A 179 -15.93 -4.97 8.71
CA ALA A 179 -16.57 -6.29 8.77
C ALA A 179 -16.03 -7.25 7.70
N LEU A 180 -15.81 -6.78 6.47
CA LEU A 180 -15.15 -7.55 5.40
C LEU A 180 -13.72 -7.95 5.78
N TYR A 181 -12.94 -7.01 6.32
CA TYR A 181 -11.57 -7.27 6.77
C TYR A 181 -11.50 -8.27 7.93
N GLN A 182 -12.40 -8.14 8.91
CA GLN A 182 -12.53 -9.08 10.03
C GLN A 182 -12.85 -10.49 9.51
N LYS A 183 -13.78 -10.60 8.57
CA LYS A 183 -14.14 -11.87 7.93
C LYS A 183 -12.94 -12.49 7.20
N THR A 184 -12.15 -11.70 6.49
CA THR A 184 -10.93 -12.20 5.84
C THR A 184 -9.94 -12.74 6.88
N ILE A 185 -9.73 -12.04 8.01
CA ILE A 185 -8.88 -12.54 9.11
C ILE A 185 -9.39 -13.88 9.65
N GLU A 186 -10.69 -14.02 9.86
CA GLU A 186 -11.31 -15.27 10.32
C GLU A 186 -11.10 -16.42 9.32
N GLU A 187 -11.26 -16.16 8.02
CA GLU A 187 -11.05 -17.15 6.96
C GLU A 187 -9.59 -17.65 6.93
N PHE A 188 -8.62 -16.74 7.02
CA PHE A 188 -7.20 -17.10 7.12
C PHE A 188 -6.90 -17.86 8.42
N SER A 189 -7.41 -17.38 9.56
CA SER A 189 -7.16 -18.01 10.87
C SER A 189 -7.69 -19.44 10.90
N LYS A 190 -8.90 -19.66 10.38
CA LYS A 190 -9.50 -20.99 10.27
C LYS A 190 -8.68 -21.92 9.39
N LEU A 191 -8.10 -21.40 8.31
CA LEU A 191 -7.28 -22.18 7.38
C LEU A 191 -5.88 -22.48 7.93
N LEU A 192 -5.27 -21.55 8.68
CA LEU A 192 -3.96 -21.75 9.30
C LEU A 192 -4.02 -22.61 10.57
N GLN A 193 -5.19 -22.72 11.20
CA GLN A 193 -5.39 -23.55 12.39
C GLN A 193 -5.68 -25.02 12.06
N SER A 194 -6.02 -25.38 10.82
CA SER A 194 -6.29 -26.77 10.45
C SER A 194 -5.02 -27.64 10.48
N ASP A 195 -5.17 -28.93 10.79
CA ASP A 195 -4.05 -29.87 10.91
C ASP A 195 -3.29 -30.03 9.58
N THR A 196 -4.04 -30.03 8.48
CA THR A 196 -3.51 -29.97 7.12
C THR A 196 -3.97 -28.69 6.44
N ILE A 197 -3.02 -27.96 5.85
CA ILE A 197 -3.29 -26.66 5.23
C ILE A 197 -3.57 -26.84 3.74
N ASP A 198 -4.74 -26.38 3.29
CA ASP A 198 -5.09 -26.37 1.87
C ASP A 198 -4.35 -25.23 1.15
N LEU A 199 -3.27 -25.61 0.45
CA LEU A 199 -2.42 -24.68 -0.29
C LEU A 199 -3.17 -23.92 -1.39
N LYS A 200 -4.15 -24.55 -2.08
CA LYS A 200 -4.87 -23.89 -3.18
C LYS A 200 -5.75 -22.76 -2.65
N LYS A 201 -6.44 -23.03 -1.55
CA LYS A 201 -7.28 -22.04 -0.88
C LYS A 201 -6.43 -20.94 -0.23
N LEU A 202 -5.29 -21.29 0.38
CA LEU A 202 -4.34 -20.30 0.92
C LEU A 202 -3.83 -19.37 -0.19
N LYS A 203 -3.38 -19.91 -1.32
CA LYS A 203 -2.94 -19.12 -2.49
C LYS A 203 -4.03 -18.18 -2.99
N THR A 204 -5.27 -18.66 -3.08
CA THR A 204 -6.41 -17.83 -3.53
C THR A 204 -6.69 -16.67 -2.58
N LEU A 205 -6.60 -16.89 -1.27
CA LEU A 205 -6.76 -15.84 -0.26
C LEU A 205 -5.58 -14.86 -0.26
N ALA A 206 -4.35 -15.39 -0.24
CA ALA A 206 -3.12 -14.60 -0.27
C ALA A 206 -3.00 -13.74 -1.53
N PHE A 207 -3.48 -14.23 -2.68
CA PHE A 207 -3.52 -13.47 -3.92
C PHE A 207 -4.32 -12.16 -3.80
N ASN A 208 -5.37 -12.14 -2.96
CA ASN A 208 -6.16 -10.93 -2.69
C ASN A 208 -5.56 -10.03 -1.59
N GLY A 209 -4.48 -10.47 -0.94
CA GLY A 209 -3.73 -9.74 0.08
C GLY A 209 -3.85 -10.37 1.46
N CYS A 210 -2.73 -10.40 2.19
CA CYS A 210 -2.68 -10.91 3.55
C CYS A 210 -2.98 -9.79 4.56
N PRO A 211 -3.74 -10.05 5.64
CA PRO A 211 -3.89 -9.11 6.75
C PRO A 211 -2.55 -8.81 7.44
N ALA A 212 -2.25 -7.53 7.67
CA ALA A 212 -0.98 -7.08 8.25
C ALA A 212 -0.87 -7.28 9.78
N ASN A 213 -1.96 -7.08 10.54
CA ASN A 213 -1.87 -6.86 11.99
C ASN A 213 -1.96 -8.12 12.87
N SER A 214 -2.08 -9.30 12.26
CA SER A 214 -2.43 -10.54 12.98
C SER A 214 -1.37 -11.64 12.90
N GLY A 215 -0.16 -11.34 12.42
CA GLY A 215 0.90 -12.34 12.17
C GLY A 215 0.59 -13.32 11.02
N ILE A 216 -0.58 -13.19 10.40
CA ILE A 216 -1.05 -14.05 9.30
C ILE A 216 -0.13 -13.95 8.09
N ARG A 217 0.35 -12.75 7.74
CA ARG A 217 1.29 -12.56 6.62
C ARG A 217 2.58 -13.36 6.82
N SER A 218 3.18 -13.25 8.01
CA SER A 218 4.40 -13.98 8.39
C SER A 218 4.25 -15.50 8.20
N LEU A 219 3.20 -16.09 8.78
CA LEU A 219 2.91 -17.52 8.60
C LEU A 219 2.62 -17.90 7.16
N THR A 220 1.82 -17.09 6.46
CA THR A 220 1.44 -17.34 5.06
C THR A 220 2.68 -17.35 4.16
N TRP A 221 3.58 -16.39 4.33
CA TRP A 221 4.82 -16.32 3.55
C TRP A 221 5.74 -17.51 3.82
N LYS A 222 5.88 -17.94 5.09
CA LYS A 222 6.65 -19.14 5.43
C LYS A 222 6.12 -20.40 4.73
N ILE A 223 4.80 -20.52 4.54
CA ILE A 223 4.19 -21.63 3.81
C ILE A 223 4.38 -21.46 2.29
N LEU A 224 4.09 -20.28 1.74
CA LEU A 224 4.19 -20.03 0.28
C LEU A 224 5.62 -20.13 -0.24
N LEU A 225 6.61 -19.73 0.57
CA LEU A 225 8.04 -19.87 0.27
C LEU A 225 8.57 -21.28 0.58
N ASN A 226 7.72 -22.26 0.82
CA ASN A 226 8.08 -23.66 1.07
C ASN A 226 9.01 -23.88 2.29
N TYR A 227 8.99 -22.98 3.27
CA TYR A 227 9.72 -23.18 4.53
C TYR A 227 8.90 -24.06 5.50
N LEU A 228 7.63 -23.74 5.70
CA LEU A 228 6.72 -24.56 6.53
C LEU A 228 6.03 -25.62 5.68
N VAL A 229 6.03 -26.86 6.19
CA VAL A 229 5.33 -27.99 5.58
C VAL A 229 3.81 -27.82 5.74
N LEU A 230 3.00 -28.38 4.83
CA LEU A 230 1.53 -28.29 4.90
C LEU A 230 0.91 -29.01 6.11
N ASP A 231 1.65 -29.92 6.73
CA ASP A 231 1.24 -30.67 7.91
C ASP A 231 1.75 -29.98 9.18
N ARG A 232 0.82 -29.44 9.97
CA ARG A 232 1.12 -28.62 11.15
C ARG A 232 1.73 -29.43 12.30
N THR A 233 1.44 -30.74 12.37
CA THR A 233 1.96 -31.61 13.44
C THR A 233 3.49 -31.69 13.43
N LYS A 234 4.10 -31.48 12.27
CA LYS A 234 5.56 -31.55 12.07
C LYS A 234 6.28 -30.23 12.29
N TRP A 235 5.56 -29.12 12.49
CA TRP A 235 6.15 -27.78 12.54
C TRP A 235 7.14 -27.62 13.69
N THR A 236 6.79 -28.05 14.89
CA THR A 236 7.62 -27.88 16.09
C THR A 236 8.98 -28.56 15.92
N LEU A 237 8.98 -29.82 15.50
CA LEU A 237 10.20 -30.59 15.24
C LEU A 237 11.00 -30.00 14.07
N HIS A 238 10.33 -29.62 12.98
CA HIS A 238 10.97 -29.04 11.81
C HIS A 238 11.66 -27.71 12.13
N LEU A 239 10.96 -26.78 12.78
CA LEU A 239 11.47 -25.46 13.15
C LEU A 239 12.65 -25.58 14.11
N SER A 240 12.54 -26.43 15.15
CA SER A 240 13.64 -26.67 16.08
C SER A 240 14.91 -27.15 15.37
N LYS A 241 14.76 -28.13 14.45
CA LYS A 241 15.88 -28.65 13.65
C LYS A 241 16.50 -27.58 12.75
N GLN A 242 15.69 -26.84 12.01
CA GLN A 242 16.20 -25.82 11.08
C GLN A 242 16.88 -24.65 11.82
N ARG A 243 16.28 -24.19 12.92
CA ARG A 243 16.86 -23.09 13.73
C ARG A 243 18.20 -23.50 14.34
N GLU A 244 18.34 -24.74 14.80
CA GLU A 244 19.64 -25.23 15.31
C GLU A 244 20.68 -25.43 14.20
N LEU A 245 20.27 -25.89 13.02
CA LEU A 245 21.17 -25.97 11.85
C LEU A 245 21.70 -24.59 11.46
N TYR A 246 20.82 -23.57 11.44
CA TYR A 246 21.23 -22.21 11.14
C TYR A 246 22.24 -21.65 12.16
N ARG A 247 22.04 -21.92 13.46
CA ARG A 247 23.04 -21.60 14.50
C ARG A 247 24.38 -22.29 14.23
N GLY A 248 24.34 -23.56 13.79
CA GLY A 248 25.54 -24.27 13.33
C GLY A 248 26.29 -23.51 12.22
N TYR A 249 25.57 -23.01 11.21
CA TYR A 249 26.17 -22.22 10.13
C TYR A 249 26.80 -20.92 10.63
N ILE A 250 26.15 -20.21 11.56
CA ILE A 250 26.72 -19.00 12.18
C ILE A 250 28.04 -19.34 12.86
N ARG A 251 28.05 -20.39 13.70
CA ARG A 251 29.24 -20.82 14.42
C ARG A 251 30.39 -21.18 13.48
N GLU A 252 30.13 -21.80 12.34
CA GLU A 252 31.18 -22.20 11.38
C GLU A 252 31.66 -21.05 10.50
N THR A 253 30.78 -20.14 10.08
CA THR A 253 31.09 -19.10 9.09
C THR A 253 31.76 -17.85 9.65
N ILE A 254 31.57 -17.55 10.94
CA ILE A 254 32.03 -16.31 11.60
C ILE A 254 33.40 -16.50 12.30
N ILE A 255 34.02 -17.68 12.21
CA ILE A 255 35.32 -17.96 12.85
C ILE A 255 36.48 -17.27 12.12
N LYS A 256 37.41 -16.71 12.90
CA LYS A 256 38.70 -16.19 12.41
C LYS A 256 39.73 -17.32 12.22
N PRO A 257 40.41 -17.42 11.06
CA PRO A 257 41.51 -18.35 10.88
C PRO A 257 42.60 -18.10 11.95
N GLY A 258 42.99 -19.14 12.68
CA GLY A 258 44.07 -19.07 13.69
C GLY A 258 43.65 -19.10 15.17
N LEU A 259 42.35 -19.03 15.50
CA LEU A 259 41.90 -19.29 16.89
C LEU A 259 41.62 -20.77 17.18
N GLN A 260 41.43 -21.60 16.15
CA GLN A 260 41.15 -23.05 16.28
C GLN A 260 42.40 -23.90 16.54
N SER A 261 43.61 -23.34 16.41
CA SER A 261 44.87 -24.08 16.55
C SER A 261 45.32 -24.24 18.01
N SER A 262 44.52 -24.92 18.82
CA SER A 262 44.99 -25.51 20.08
C SER A 262 45.20 -27.03 19.99
N CYS A 263 44.73 -27.69 18.93
CA CYS A 263 44.84 -29.14 18.81
C CYS A 263 45.06 -29.60 17.36
N GLN A 264 46.21 -30.25 17.13
CA GLN A 264 46.60 -31.07 15.98
C GLN A 264 47.33 -30.39 14.80
N SER A 265 48.35 -31.11 14.35
CA SER A 265 49.52 -30.70 13.59
C SER A 265 49.28 -30.44 12.10
N ALA A 266 50.22 -29.68 11.53
CA ALA A 266 50.64 -29.58 10.12
C ALA A 266 50.03 -28.46 9.27
N VAL A 267 50.94 -27.58 8.82
CA VAL A 267 50.79 -26.36 7.98
C VAL A 267 50.31 -25.14 8.77
N VAL A 268 51.27 -24.34 9.25
CA VAL A 268 51.01 -22.99 9.78
C VAL A 268 50.68 -22.09 8.60
N ASP A 269 49.38 -21.97 8.31
CA ASP A 269 48.88 -21.02 7.33
C ASP A 269 48.97 -19.59 7.88
N HIS A 270 49.46 -18.66 7.07
CA HIS A 270 49.78 -17.29 7.50
C HIS A 270 48.94 -16.26 6.71
N PRO A 271 48.57 -15.10 7.31
CA PRO A 271 47.85 -14.00 6.63
C PRO A 271 48.40 -13.52 5.29
N LEU A 272 49.67 -13.81 4.98
CA LEU A 272 50.31 -13.36 3.73
C LEU A 272 50.36 -14.48 2.68
N ASN A 273 49.79 -15.64 2.98
CA ASN A 273 49.77 -16.77 2.07
C ASN A 273 48.66 -16.58 1.03
N CYS A 274 49.06 -16.31 -0.22
CA CYS A 274 48.16 -16.12 -1.36
C CYS A 274 47.79 -17.42 -2.08
N ALA A 275 48.20 -18.58 -1.56
CA ALA A 275 47.89 -19.86 -2.18
C ALA A 275 46.37 -20.12 -2.19
N PRO A 276 45.80 -20.79 -3.22
CA PRO A 276 44.35 -21.02 -3.32
C PRO A 276 43.76 -21.85 -2.17
N ASN A 277 44.60 -22.63 -1.48
CA ASN A 277 44.27 -23.47 -0.34
C ASN A 277 44.49 -22.77 1.02
N SER A 278 44.88 -21.49 1.03
CA SER A 278 45.06 -20.68 2.23
C SER A 278 43.71 -20.28 2.82
N SER A 279 43.51 -20.61 4.09
CA SER A 279 42.39 -20.16 4.91
C SER A 279 42.38 -18.64 5.06
N TRP A 280 43.57 -18.01 5.07
CA TRP A 280 43.70 -16.56 5.10
C TRP A 280 43.35 -15.90 3.77
N ALA A 281 43.77 -16.46 2.63
CA ALA A 281 43.38 -15.94 1.32
C ALA A 281 41.86 -16.00 1.12
N ALA A 282 41.23 -17.11 1.54
CA ALA A 282 39.77 -17.22 1.57
C ALA A 282 39.15 -16.16 2.50
N TYR A 283 39.68 -16.00 3.72
CA TYR A 283 39.20 -15.00 4.68
C TYR A 283 39.23 -13.56 4.13
N PHE A 284 40.30 -13.15 3.45
CA PHE A 284 40.37 -11.80 2.87
C PHE A 284 39.42 -11.62 1.69
N LYS A 285 39.29 -12.62 0.82
CA LYS A 285 38.30 -12.59 -0.27
C LYS A 285 36.87 -12.46 0.27
N GLU A 286 36.58 -13.12 1.38
CA GLU A 286 35.29 -13.01 2.06
C GLU A 286 35.08 -11.63 2.70
N ASN A 287 36.14 -10.95 3.15
CA ASN A 287 36.04 -9.59 3.68
C ASN A 287 35.61 -8.60 2.59
N GLU A 288 36.03 -8.81 1.34
CA GLU A 288 35.57 -7.99 0.21
C GLU A 288 34.06 -8.14 0.00
N VAL A 289 33.55 -9.38 0.06
CA VAL A 289 32.11 -9.68 -0.04
C VAL A 289 31.36 -9.07 1.15
N LEU A 290 31.87 -9.24 2.37
CA LEU A 290 31.28 -8.69 3.58
C LEU A 290 31.20 -7.15 3.52
N LEU A 291 32.25 -6.48 3.03
CA LEU A 291 32.25 -5.03 2.86
C LEU A 291 31.21 -4.55 1.83
N GLN A 292 30.95 -5.36 0.80
CA GLN A 292 29.88 -5.06 -0.15
C GLN A 292 28.51 -5.19 0.51
N ILE A 293 28.28 -6.26 1.26
CA ILE A 293 27.03 -6.49 2.00
C ILE A 293 26.79 -5.36 3.02
N ASP A 294 27.79 -4.97 3.81
CA ASP A 294 27.68 -3.90 4.82
C ASP A 294 27.21 -2.58 4.18
N LYS A 295 27.82 -2.18 3.05
CA LYS A 295 27.43 -0.95 2.33
C LYS A 295 25.98 -0.98 1.85
N ASP A 296 25.54 -2.13 1.35
CA ASP A 296 24.20 -2.30 0.80
C ASP A 296 23.14 -2.41 1.93
N CYS A 297 23.45 -3.08 3.03
CA CYS A 297 22.56 -3.21 4.20
C CYS A 297 22.37 -1.88 4.93
N ARG A 298 23.39 -1.03 5.04
CA ARG A 298 23.28 0.31 5.65
C ARG A 298 22.29 1.22 4.92
N ARG A 299 22.11 0.99 3.61
CA ARG A 299 21.24 1.78 2.73
C ARG A 299 19.87 1.12 2.49
N LEU A 300 19.59 0.01 3.16
CA LEU A 300 18.35 -0.74 3.00
C LEU A 300 17.16 0.06 3.54
N CYS A 301 16.16 0.29 2.69
CA CYS A 301 14.92 1.01 3.02
C CYS A 301 15.15 2.28 3.89
N PRO A 302 15.84 3.31 3.37
CA PRO A 302 16.28 4.47 4.18
C PRO A 302 15.10 5.27 4.77
N ASP A 303 13.92 5.21 4.13
CA ASP A 303 12.71 5.87 4.62
C ASP A 303 12.13 5.24 5.90
N LEU A 304 12.61 4.04 6.27
CA LEU A 304 12.10 3.28 7.41
C LEU A 304 13.18 3.13 8.48
N SER A 305 12.98 3.80 9.62
CA SER A 305 13.90 3.77 10.76
C SER A 305 14.08 2.37 11.39
N PHE A 306 13.19 1.42 11.06
CA PHE A 306 13.23 0.06 11.58
C PHE A 306 14.60 -0.59 11.43
N PHE A 307 15.24 -0.47 10.27
CA PHE A 307 16.50 -1.17 10.02
C PHE A 307 17.66 -0.61 10.87
N GLN A 308 17.64 0.69 11.18
CA GLN A 308 18.62 1.36 12.04
C GLN A 308 18.35 1.16 13.54
N CYS A 309 17.13 0.78 13.91
CA CYS A 309 16.77 0.48 15.30
C CYS A 309 17.48 -0.77 15.84
N LYS A 310 17.64 -0.82 17.16
CA LYS A 310 18.13 -2.01 17.87
C LYS A 310 17.13 -3.16 17.76
N THR A 311 17.62 -4.37 17.50
CA THR A 311 16.81 -5.59 17.63
C THR A 311 16.61 -5.93 19.11
N GLU A 312 15.45 -6.50 19.44
CA GLU A 312 15.17 -7.07 20.76
C GLU A 312 15.91 -8.41 21.00
N TYR A 313 16.32 -9.07 19.92
CA TYR A 313 16.94 -10.40 19.94
C TYR A 313 18.31 -10.35 19.24
N PRO A 314 19.35 -9.78 19.88
CA PRO A 314 20.70 -9.81 19.33
C PRO A 314 21.26 -11.24 19.36
N CYS A 315 22.13 -11.58 18.41
CA CYS A 315 22.77 -12.88 18.39
C CYS A 315 23.74 -13.06 19.57
N ALA A 316 23.33 -13.84 20.58
CA ALA A 316 24.11 -14.06 21.80
C ALA A 316 25.49 -14.69 21.54
N GLU A 317 25.60 -15.53 20.51
CA GLU A 317 26.84 -16.25 20.13
C GLU A 317 27.94 -15.30 19.63
N ILE A 318 27.56 -14.16 19.07
CA ILE A 318 28.48 -13.14 18.53
C ILE A 318 28.76 -12.04 19.56
N MET A 319 27.79 -11.77 20.45
CA MET A 319 27.89 -10.68 21.43
C MET A 319 28.65 -11.08 22.70
N ASN A 320 28.65 -12.35 23.07
CA ASN A 320 29.45 -12.86 24.20
C ASN A 320 30.92 -12.97 23.79
N GLN A 321 31.75 -12.02 24.25
CA GLN A 321 33.19 -11.92 23.93
C GLN A 321 34.03 -13.14 24.38
N GLU A 322 33.45 -14.07 25.14
CA GLU A 322 34.12 -15.22 25.75
C GLU A 322 34.43 -16.38 24.78
N ALA A 323 33.92 -16.36 23.54
CA ALA A 323 33.98 -17.51 22.63
C ALA A 323 34.82 -17.30 21.36
N GLY A 324 35.74 -16.33 21.31
CA GLY A 324 36.64 -16.17 20.17
C GLY A 324 35.97 -15.74 18.85
N PHE A 325 34.68 -15.40 18.88
CA PHE A 325 33.95 -14.80 17.77
C PHE A 325 34.27 -13.31 17.66
N GLU A 326 34.81 -12.91 16.52
CA GLU A 326 34.93 -11.50 16.16
C GLU A 326 33.62 -11.07 15.51
N SER A 327 32.88 -10.15 16.12
CA SER A 327 31.67 -9.58 15.51
C SER A 327 31.97 -9.11 14.08
N LEU A 328 31.07 -9.34 13.13
CA LEU A 328 31.23 -8.91 11.73
C LEU A 328 31.60 -7.42 11.64
N ARG A 329 31.03 -6.59 12.53
CA ARG A 329 31.40 -5.19 12.75
C ARG A 329 32.91 -4.97 12.96
N LYS A 330 33.56 -5.74 13.83
CA LYS A 330 35.03 -5.66 14.08
C LYS A 330 35.82 -6.15 12.86
N ARG A 331 35.35 -7.20 12.19
CA ARG A 331 35.94 -7.73 10.95
C ARG A 331 35.93 -6.67 9.83
N ILE A 332 34.85 -5.92 9.69
CA ILE A 332 34.73 -4.80 8.75
C ILE A 332 35.68 -3.67 9.12
N VAL A 333 35.65 -3.18 10.37
CA VAL A 333 36.53 -2.10 10.84
C VAL A 333 38.01 -2.46 10.60
N SER A 334 38.43 -3.68 10.93
CA SER A 334 39.80 -4.14 10.69
C SER A 334 40.19 -4.18 9.20
N SER A 335 39.22 -4.43 8.31
CA SER A 335 39.41 -4.46 6.86
C SER A 335 39.39 -3.07 6.23
N SER A 336 38.66 -2.12 6.83
CA SER A 336 38.55 -0.73 6.38
C SER A 336 39.74 0.14 6.79
N LEU A 337 40.55 -0.29 7.76
CA LEU A 337 41.82 0.34 8.12
C LEU A 337 42.83 0.19 6.98
N LYS A 338 42.73 1.07 5.97
CA LYS A 338 43.79 1.26 4.98
C LYS A 338 45.04 1.75 5.70
N VAL A 339 46.18 1.15 5.39
CA VAL A 339 47.52 1.66 5.77
C VAL A 339 47.59 3.13 5.36
N GLU A 340 47.67 4.04 6.33
CA GLU A 340 48.06 5.41 6.07
C GLU A 340 49.41 5.37 5.35
N SER A 341 49.42 5.78 4.09
CA SER A 341 50.63 5.95 3.31
C SER A 341 51.47 7.03 3.97
N ARG A 342 52.54 6.60 4.67
CA ARG A 342 53.57 7.48 5.23
C ARG A 342 54.13 8.38 4.13
N SER A 343 53.72 9.64 4.08
CA SER A 343 54.38 10.65 3.26
C SER A 343 55.65 11.11 3.98
N GLN A 344 56.82 10.66 3.52
CA GLN A 344 58.09 11.25 3.93
C GLN A 344 58.21 12.64 3.31
N SER A 345 58.14 13.70 4.13
CA SER A 345 58.63 15.02 3.73
C SER A 345 60.16 14.99 3.75
N ARG A 346 60.79 15.09 2.57
CA ARG A 346 62.24 14.94 2.36
C ARG A 346 63.10 16.12 2.85
N LEU A 347 62.59 17.06 3.63
CA LEU A 347 63.34 18.30 3.91
C LEU A 347 63.51 18.71 5.38
N THR A 348 62.91 18.02 6.33
CA THR A 348 63.32 18.14 7.74
C THR A 348 63.16 16.77 8.38
N GLY A 349 64.25 16.20 8.91
CA GLY A 349 64.27 14.87 9.55
C GLY A 349 63.55 14.86 10.91
N ARG A 350 62.33 15.40 10.98
CA ARG A 350 61.52 15.46 12.19
C ARG A 350 60.34 14.51 12.05
N LEU A 351 60.31 13.49 12.89
CA LEU A 351 59.21 12.55 13.04
C LEU A 351 58.07 13.27 13.77
N GLU A 352 57.07 13.74 13.03
CA GLU A 352 55.79 14.15 13.64
C GLU A 352 54.81 12.99 13.55
N ILE A 353 54.54 12.36 14.69
CA ILE A 353 53.44 11.42 14.86
C ILE A 353 52.21 12.29 15.09
N GLN A 354 51.38 12.48 14.07
CA GLN A 354 50.06 13.08 14.25
C GLN A 354 49.11 11.99 14.74
N SER A 355 49.08 11.75 16.05
CA SER A 355 48.11 10.86 16.68
C SER A 355 46.74 11.53 16.68
N ASN A 356 45.83 11.10 15.81
CA ASN A 356 44.42 11.47 15.91
C ASN A 356 43.62 10.53 16.82
N SER A 357 44.27 9.95 17.84
CA SER A 357 43.61 9.26 18.95
C SER A 357 43.66 10.13 20.20
N LYS A 358 42.61 10.93 20.43
CA LYS A 358 42.36 11.44 21.79
C LYS A 358 41.88 10.25 22.66
N PRO A 359 42.50 9.98 23.82
CA PRO A 359 41.93 9.06 24.79
C PRO A 359 40.74 9.75 25.46
N SER A 360 39.55 9.14 25.38
CA SER A 360 38.35 9.62 26.06
C SER A 360 38.42 9.36 27.56
N HIS A 361 39.00 10.31 28.30
CA HIS A 361 38.67 10.49 29.71
C HIS A 361 37.46 11.41 29.85
N GLN A 362 36.52 11.01 30.72
CA GLN A 362 35.32 11.73 31.13
C GLN A 362 35.57 13.21 31.40
N ASN A 363 34.70 14.08 30.86
CA ASN A 363 34.15 15.18 31.64
C ASN A 363 32.86 15.75 31.04
N ASN A 364 31.90 16.02 31.94
CA ASN A 364 30.65 16.72 31.67
C ASN A 364 30.92 18.17 31.20
N ASN A 365 30.25 18.59 30.11
CA ASN A 365 29.52 19.85 29.96
C ASN A 365 29.42 20.27 28.47
N GLY A 366 28.18 20.53 28.02
CA GLY A 366 27.78 21.66 27.18
C GLY A 366 28.41 21.86 25.78
N ALA A 367 27.55 21.70 24.77
CA ALA A 367 27.44 22.48 23.53
C ALA A 367 28.45 22.31 22.36
N LEU A 368 27.88 21.78 21.27
CA LEU A 368 27.91 22.23 19.87
C LEU A 368 29.23 22.25 19.05
N ASN A 369 29.13 21.54 17.90
CA ASN A 369 29.84 21.66 16.62
C ASN A 369 31.26 21.11 16.47
N SER A 370 31.36 19.97 15.76
CA SER A 370 32.24 19.84 14.59
C SER A 370 31.78 18.66 13.72
N ALA A 371 31.13 18.98 12.60
CA ALA A 371 30.80 18.05 11.54
C ALA A 371 32.03 17.85 10.64
N SER A 372 32.59 16.63 10.64
CA SER A 372 33.43 16.07 9.57
C SER A 372 33.86 14.65 9.96
N ASP A 373 33.08 13.64 9.54
CA ASP A 373 33.57 12.32 9.10
C ASP A 373 32.39 11.45 8.61
N ASP A 374 32.57 10.81 7.45
CA ASP A 374 31.62 10.15 6.55
C ASP A 374 30.82 8.92 7.09
N ASN A 375 30.61 8.80 8.41
CA ASN A 375 29.73 7.76 8.97
C ASN A 375 28.34 8.31 9.25
N GLU A 376 27.49 8.31 8.21
CA GLU A 376 26.11 8.82 8.21
C GLU A 376 25.14 8.08 9.16
N TYR A 377 25.60 7.08 9.91
CA TYR A 377 24.78 6.26 10.82
C TYR A 377 25.45 6.08 12.19
N GLU A 378 24.72 6.38 13.26
CA GLU A 378 25.18 6.20 14.64
C GLU A 378 25.42 4.72 14.95
N VAL A 379 26.63 4.39 15.43
CA VAL A 379 26.99 3.04 15.83
C VAL A 379 26.40 2.75 17.21
N LEU A 380 25.52 1.74 17.30
CA LEU A 380 24.91 1.32 18.57
C LEU A 380 25.95 0.84 19.60
N ALA A 381 25.65 1.05 20.89
CA ALA A 381 26.50 0.68 22.02
C ALA A 381 26.85 -0.83 22.04
N ALA A 382 27.96 -1.17 22.71
CA ALA A 382 28.42 -2.56 22.82
C ALA A 382 27.34 -3.49 23.42
N GLY A 383 27.06 -4.62 22.76
CA GLY A 383 26.02 -5.57 23.14
C GLY A 383 24.64 -5.32 22.48
N CYS A 384 24.49 -4.22 21.73
CA CYS A 384 23.32 -3.96 20.90
C CYS A 384 23.61 -4.26 19.42
N GLU A 385 22.64 -4.83 18.75
CA GLU A 385 22.67 -5.12 17.31
C GLU A 385 21.56 -4.33 16.61
N ALA A 386 21.85 -3.76 15.44
CA ALA A 386 20.84 -3.14 14.59
C ALA A 386 20.17 -4.18 13.70
N HIS A 387 18.93 -3.92 13.28
CA HIS A 387 18.22 -4.80 12.35
C HIS A 387 18.96 -5.00 11.01
N TRP A 388 19.66 -3.98 10.50
CA TRP A 388 20.50 -4.11 9.29
C TRP A 388 21.71 -5.04 9.49
N GLU A 389 22.27 -5.14 10.70
CA GLU A 389 23.37 -6.05 11.02
C GLU A 389 22.91 -7.52 11.03
N VAL A 390 21.66 -7.76 11.46
CA VAL A 390 21.03 -9.08 11.36
C VAL A 390 20.89 -9.48 9.88
N VAL A 391 20.44 -8.56 9.03
CA VAL A 391 20.33 -8.80 7.58
C VAL A 391 21.69 -9.05 6.94
N GLU A 392 22.71 -8.27 7.31
CA GLU A 392 24.10 -8.48 6.87
C GLU A 392 24.57 -9.89 7.20
N ARG A 393 24.35 -10.36 8.44
CA ARG A 393 24.72 -11.72 8.85
C ARG A 393 24.01 -12.77 8.02
N ILE A 394 22.71 -12.64 7.78
CA ILE A 394 21.96 -13.62 6.98
C ILE A 394 22.53 -13.70 5.55
N LEU A 395 22.79 -12.56 4.92
CA LEU A 395 23.37 -12.49 3.57
C LEU A 395 24.79 -13.05 3.52
N PHE A 396 25.59 -12.77 4.55
CA PHE A 396 26.95 -13.30 4.65
C PHE A 396 26.94 -14.82 4.75
N VAL A 397 26.12 -15.40 5.65
CA VAL A 397 25.95 -16.86 5.78
C VAL A 397 25.46 -17.47 4.47
N TYR A 398 24.48 -16.85 3.80
CA TYR A 398 24.01 -17.31 2.49
C TYR A 398 25.13 -17.33 1.44
N SER A 399 25.94 -16.27 1.37
CA SER A 399 27.04 -16.13 0.39
C SER A 399 28.09 -17.22 0.56
N LYS A 400 28.37 -17.62 1.81
CA LYS A 400 29.31 -18.69 2.15
C LYS A 400 28.81 -20.06 1.71
N LEU A 401 27.54 -20.36 2.02
CA LEU A 401 26.94 -21.64 1.69
C LEU A 401 26.71 -21.80 0.17
N ASN A 402 26.58 -20.68 -0.55
CA ASN A 402 26.33 -20.67 -1.99
C ASN A 402 27.47 -20.00 -2.77
N SER A 403 28.72 -20.45 -2.57
CA SER A 403 29.92 -19.86 -3.17
C SER A 403 29.91 -19.75 -4.71
N GLY A 404 29.10 -20.57 -5.39
CA GLY A 404 28.91 -20.49 -6.84
C GLY A 404 28.13 -19.26 -7.33
N GLN A 405 27.18 -18.75 -6.54
CA GLN A 405 26.48 -17.49 -6.81
C GLN A 405 27.11 -16.33 -6.03
N SER A 406 27.48 -16.59 -4.77
CA SER A 406 27.87 -15.58 -3.77
C SER A 406 26.79 -14.49 -3.60
N TYR A 407 27.15 -13.42 -2.89
CA TYR A 407 26.34 -12.22 -2.80
C TYR A 407 26.38 -11.43 -4.12
N VAL A 408 25.22 -10.94 -4.54
CA VAL A 408 25.07 -10.01 -5.66
C VAL A 408 24.26 -8.81 -5.18
N GLN A 409 24.70 -7.61 -5.57
CA GLN A 409 24.01 -6.36 -5.20
C GLN A 409 22.53 -6.42 -5.62
N GLY A 410 21.65 -6.01 -4.70
CA GLY A 410 20.20 -6.10 -4.86
C GLY A 410 19.57 -7.24 -4.06
N MET A 411 20.34 -8.25 -3.64
CA MET A 411 19.84 -9.30 -2.74
C MET A 411 19.39 -8.74 -1.38
N ASN A 412 20.03 -7.67 -0.91
CA ASN A 412 19.63 -6.90 0.27
C ASN A 412 18.19 -6.36 0.17
N GLU A 413 17.78 -5.89 -1.01
CA GLU A 413 16.44 -5.37 -1.27
C GLU A 413 15.36 -6.45 -1.28
N ILE A 414 15.75 -7.70 -1.54
CA ILE A 414 14.83 -8.85 -1.52
C ILE A 414 14.66 -9.36 -0.09
N ILE A 415 15.75 -9.47 0.67
CA ILE A 415 15.68 -10.02 2.02
C ILE A 415 15.05 -9.05 3.03
N GLY A 416 15.19 -7.73 2.81
CA GLY A 416 14.66 -6.69 3.70
C GLY A 416 13.17 -6.84 4.01
N PRO A 417 12.27 -6.88 3.00
CA PRO A 417 10.84 -7.05 3.24
C PRO A 417 10.46 -8.37 3.93
N ILE A 418 11.20 -9.46 3.66
CA ILE A 418 10.99 -10.76 4.33
C ILE A 418 11.35 -10.65 5.81
N TYR A 419 12.54 -10.11 6.10
CA TYR A 419 13.01 -9.90 7.47
C TYR A 419 12.07 -8.99 8.25
N TYR A 420 11.69 -7.85 7.68
CA TYR A 420 10.74 -6.93 8.29
C TYR A 420 9.43 -7.63 8.67
N THR A 421 8.88 -8.45 7.77
CA THR A 421 7.61 -9.16 8.01
C THR A 421 7.69 -10.14 9.16
N PHE A 422 8.83 -10.80 9.37
CA PHE A 422 9.01 -11.78 10.46
C PHE A 422 9.45 -11.12 11.77
N ALA A 423 10.26 -10.08 11.71
CA ALA A 423 10.75 -9.35 12.87
C ALA A 423 9.70 -8.37 13.46
N THR A 424 8.62 -8.08 12.73
CA THR A 424 7.47 -7.31 13.23
C THR A 424 6.26 -8.19 13.58
N ASP A 425 6.44 -9.51 13.64
CA ASP A 425 5.38 -10.45 14.02
C ASP A 425 4.85 -10.15 15.44
N PRO A 426 3.52 -10.10 15.66
CA PRO A 426 2.96 -9.85 16.99
C PRO A 426 3.26 -10.98 17.99
N ASN A 427 3.61 -12.18 17.53
CA ASN A 427 3.98 -13.28 18.41
C ASN A 427 5.49 -13.29 18.68
N VAL A 428 5.81 -13.12 19.97
CA VAL A 428 7.16 -13.06 20.53
C VAL A 428 8.03 -14.25 20.12
N GLU A 429 7.49 -15.48 20.10
CA GLU A 429 8.24 -16.69 19.75
C GLU A 429 8.68 -16.68 18.27
N TRP A 430 7.82 -16.17 17.38
CA TRP A 430 8.15 -16.06 15.96
C TRP A 430 9.13 -14.92 15.70
N LYS A 431 9.03 -13.83 16.48
CA LYS A 431 9.90 -12.67 16.39
C LYS A 431 11.33 -13.00 16.83
N GLU A 432 11.50 -13.78 17.90
CA GLU A 432 12.82 -14.22 18.39
C GLU A 432 13.60 -14.98 17.32
N HIS A 433 12.91 -15.82 16.54
CA HIS A 433 13.52 -16.65 15.52
C HIS A 433 13.43 -16.08 14.11
N ALA A 434 13.08 -14.78 13.97
CA ALA A 434 12.90 -14.13 12.67
C ALA A 434 14.13 -14.27 11.77
N GLU A 435 15.34 -14.17 12.31
CA GLU A 435 16.59 -14.28 11.55
C GLU A 435 16.73 -15.64 10.84
N ALA A 436 16.60 -16.74 11.59
CA ALA A 436 16.72 -18.09 11.05
C ALA A 436 15.59 -18.38 10.05
N ASP A 437 14.35 -18.00 10.39
CA ASP A 437 13.19 -18.21 9.53
C ASP A 437 13.34 -17.41 8.20
N THR A 438 13.89 -16.18 8.26
CA THR A 438 14.21 -15.37 7.09
C THR A 438 15.26 -16.04 6.22
N PHE A 439 16.34 -16.59 6.80
CA PHE A 439 17.39 -17.28 6.04
C PHE A 439 16.83 -18.39 5.15
N TYR A 440 15.98 -19.26 5.68
CA TYR A 440 15.41 -20.37 4.91
C TYR A 440 14.39 -19.90 3.88
N CYS A 441 13.51 -18.95 4.23
CA CYS A 441 12.55 -18.37 3.28
C CYS A 441 13.26 -17.67 2.12
N PHE A 442 14.30 -16.90 2.43
CA PHE A 442 15.14 -16.24 1.43
C PHE A 442 15.87 -17.24 0.55
N THR A 443 16.47 -18.28 1.15
CA THR A 443 17.17 -19.33 0.38
C THR A 443 16.22 -20.03 -0.59
N SER A 444 15.00 -20.37 -0.15
CA SER A 444 13.98 -20.95 -1.03
C SER A 444 13.60 -20.00 -2.16
N LEU A 445 13.35 -18.71 -1.86
CA LEU A 445 13.04 -17.71 -2.88
C LEU A 445 14.17 -17.58 -3.91
N MET A 446 15.42 -17.57 -3.44
CA MET A 446 16.60 -17.49 -4.31
C MET A 446 16.73 -18.67 -5.25
N THR A 447 16.21 -19.86 -4.93
CA THR A 447 16.21 -20.98 -5.90
C THR A 447 15.46 -20.66 -7.19
N HIS A 448 14.44 -19.81 -7.13
CA HIS A 448 13.66 -19.37 -8.29
C HIS A 448 14.21 -18.10 -8.96
N LEU A 449 14.97 -17.27 -8.22
CA LEU A 449 15.53 -16.01 -8.72
C LEU A 449 17.00 -16.12 -9.13
N ARG A 450 17.68 -17.21 -8.80
CA ARG A 450 19.13 -17.40 -8.99
C ARG A 450 19.59 -17.07 -10.40
N GLU A 451 18.86 -17.51 -11.41
CA GLU A 451 19.19 -17.29 -12.82
C GLU A 451 19.18 -15.81 -13.20
N ASN A 452 18.37 -14.96 -12.53
CA ASN A 452 18.33 -13.52 -12.78
C ASN A 452 19.59 -12.79 -12.26
N PHE A 453 20.34 -13.40 -11.34
CA PHE A 453 21.54 -12.80 -10.73
C PHE A 453 22.84 -13.30 -11.34
N MET A 454 22.78 -14.38 -12.14
CA MET A 454 23.96 -15.04 -12.68
C MET A 454 24.13 -14.70 -14.16
N LYS A 455 25.17 -13.92 -14.48
CA LYS A 455 25.48 -13.48 -15.86
C LYS A 455 25.55 -14.60 -16.90
N ILE A 456 25.92 -15.81 -16.48
CA ILE A 456 26.02 -16.99 -17.35
C ILE A 456 24.66 -17.33 -17.98
N TYR A 457 23.57 -17.05 -17.26
CA TYR A 457 22.21 -17.37 -17.68
C TYR A 457 21.51 -16.22 -18.38
N ASP A 458 22.11 -15.03 -18.53
CA ASP A 458 21.44 -13.84 -19.09
C ASP A 458 20.80 -14.10 -20.46
N ASN A 459 21.45 -14.90 -21.31
CA ASN A 459 20.97 -15.25 -22.65
C ASN A 459 20.00 -16.45 -22.70
N SER A 460 19.72 -17.08 -21.56
CA SER A 460 18.78 -18.21 -21.47
C SER A 460 17.33 -17.73 -21.44
N GLU A 461 16.39 -18.62 -21.77
CA GLU A 461 14.95 -18.32 -21.76
C GLU A 461 14.40 -17.98 -20.36
N PHE A 462 15.10 -18.44 -19.33
CA PHE A 462 14.76 -18.23 -17.93
C PHE A 462 15.59 -17.11 -17.28
N GLY A 463 16.68 -16.71 -17.92
CA GLY A 463 17.49 -15.57 -17.52
C GLY A 463 16.81 -14.23 -17.72
N ILE A 464 17.47 -13.18 -17.25
CA ILE A 464 16.89 -11.85 -17.16
C ILE A 464 16.50 -11.27 -18.53
N LEU A 465 17.31 -11.45 -19.57
CA LEU A 465 16.99 -10.96 -20.92
C LEU A 465 15.80 -11.73 -21.54
N GLY A 466 15.74 -13.04 -21.32
CA GLY A 466 14.59 -13.86 -21.72
C GLY A 466 13.28 -13.40 -21.07
N ARG A 467 13.32 -13.08 -19.76
CA ARG A 467 12.17 -12.52 -19.03
C ARG A 467 11.76 -11.14 -19.53
N MET A 468 12.72 -10.26 -19.81
CA MET A 468 12.45 -8.95 -20.43
C MET A 468 11.78 -9.10 -21.79
N GLN A 469 12.25 -10.04 -22.62
CA GLN A 469 11.65 -10.29 -23.92
C GLN A 469 10.20 -10.82 -23.77
N LYS A 470 9.94 -11.70 -22.80
CA LYS A 470 8.58 -12.16 -22.47
C LYS A 470 7.69 -10.99 -22.03
N PHE A 471 8.21 -10.07 -21.22
CA PHE A 471 7.51 -8.83 -20.84
C PHE A 471 7.20 -7.95 -22.06
N LEU A 472 8.17 -7.69 -22.95
CA LEU A 472 7.94 -6.90 -24.16
C LEU A 472 6.92 -7.55 -25.10
N ASN A 473 6.97 -8.89 -25.25
CA ASN A 473 6.00 -9.63 -26.05
C ASN A 473 4.58 -9.51 -25.45
N LEU A 474 4.46 -9.51 -24.12
CA LEU A 474 3.19 -9.31 -23.42
C LEU A 474 2.68 -7.88 -23.60
N LEU A 475 3.56 -6.88 -23.52
CA LEU A 475 3.22 -5.48 -23.79
C LEU A 475 2.75 -5.30 -25.23
N LYS A 476 3.44 -5.90 -26.21
CA LYS A 476 3.04 -5.88 -27.63
C LYS A 476 1.63 -6.44 -27.87
N LYS A 477 1.27 -7.50 -27.15
CA LYS A 477 -0.08 -8.11 -27.24
C LYS A 477 -1.16 -7.26 -26.56
N THR A 478 -0.79 -6.55 -25.50
CA THR A 478 -1.73 -5.79 -24.66
C THR A 478 -1.96 -4.38 -25.18
N ASP A 479 -0.88 -3.69 -25.54
CA ASP A 479 -0.87 -2.30 -25.97
C ASP A 479 0.19 -2.09 -27.05
N LYS A 480 -0.22 -2.31 -28.30
CA LYS A 480 0.66 -2.21 -29.46
C LYS A 480 1.17 -0.79 -29.68
N GLU A 481 0.37 0.24 -29.37
CA GLU A 481 0.77 1.63 -29.59
C GLU A 481 1.94 2.03 -28.69
N VAL A 482 1.89 1.67 -27.40
CA VAL A 482 2.99 1.93 -26.47
C VAL A 482 4.22 1.09 -26.82
N TYR A 483 4.04 -0.15 -27.27
CA TYR A 483 5.15 -0.97 -27.77
C TYR A 483 5.82 -0.34 -29.00
N ASP A 484 5.04 0.09 -30.00
CA ASP A 484 5.58 0.73 -31.21
C ASP A 484 6.25 2.08 -30.87
N LEU A 485 5.79 2.79 -29.82
CA LEU A 485 6.47 3.97 -29.28
C LEU A 485 7.84 3.62 -28.69
N PHE A 486 7.92 2.55 -27.89
CA PHE A 486 9.18 2.13 -27.27
C PHE A 486 10.22 1.77 -28.35
N ASP A 487 9.78 1.11 -29.42
CA ASP A 487 10.64 0.78 -30.57
C ASP A 487 11.11 2.05 -31.30
N LYS A 488 10.20 3.00 -31.59
CA LYS A 488 10.52 4.30 -32.22
C LYS A 488 11.48 5.14 -31.40
N GLN A 489 11.31 5.16 -30.09
CA GLN A 489 12.16 5.91 -29.16
C GLN A 489 13.41 5.11 -28.72
N ASN A 490 13.63 3.91 -29.26
CA ASN A 490 14.75 3.02 -28.90
C ASN A 490 14.87 2.80 -27.37
N LEU A 491 13.71 2.62 -26.71
CA LEU A 491 13.60 2.39 -25.27
C LEU A 491 13.86 0.93 -24.95
N LYS A 492 15.14 0.64 -24.70
CA LYS A 492 15.61 -0.69 -24.33
C LYS A 492 15.12 -1.09 -22.93
N PRO A 493 14.53 -2.30 -22.75
CA PRO A 493 14.01 -2.78 -21.47
C PRO A 493 15.06 -2.87 -20.36
N GLU A 494 16.34 -3.02 -20.71
CA GLU A 494 17.47 -3.10 -19.79
C GLU A 494 17.61 -1.83 -18.92
N PHE A 495 17.19 -0.67 -19.43
CA PHE A 495 17.34 0.60 -18.72
C PHE A 495 16.29 0.87 -17.64
N TYR A 496 15.18 0.13 -17.63
CA TYR A 496 14.11 0.33 -16.65
C TYR A 496 13.64 -1.00 -16.04
N SER A 497 13.32 -2.00 -16.86
CA SER A 497 12.72 -3.25 -16.40
C SER A 497 13.71 -4.23 -15.75
N PHE A 498 15.02 -4.00 -15.87
CA PHE A 498 16.04 -4.84 -15.21
C PHE A 498 15.80 -4.89 -13.71
N ARG A 499 15.78 -3.72 -13.09
CA ARG A 499 15.54 -3.52 -11.66
C ARG A 499 14.18 -4.06 -11.23
N TRP A 500 13.15 -3.85 -12.05
CA TRP A 500 11.79 -4.32 -11.79
C TRP A 500 11.73 -5.84 -11.62
N LEU A 501 12.39 -6.56 -12.53
CA LEU A 501 12.35 -8.00 -12.59
C LEU A 501 13.33 -8.66 -11.61
N THR A 502 14.53 -8.11 -11.44
CA THR A 502 15.54 -8.66 -10.53
C THR A 502 15.16 -8.44 -9.07
N LEU A 503 14.58 -7.29 -8.73
CA LEU A 503 14.26 -6.91 -7.34
C LEU A 503 12.78 -7.05 -6.99
N LEU A 504 11.98 -7.70 -7.84
CA LEU A 504 10.54 -7.90 -7.61
C LEU A 504 9.79 -6.60 -7.26
N LEU A 505 10.13 -5.52 -7.96
CA LEU A 505 9.58 -4.17 -7.79
C LEU A 505 9.84 -3.51 -6.42
N SER A 506 10.72 -4.05 -5.57
CA SER A 506 10.93 -3.53 -4.21
C SER A 506 11.44 -2.09 -4.17
N GLN A 507 12.18 -1.66 -5.18
CA GLN A 507 12.69 -0.28 -5.29
C GLN A 507 11.76 0.66 -6.09
N GLU A 508 10.59 0.20 -6.57
CA GLU A 508 9.59 1.08 -7.22
C GLU A 508 8.53 1.59 -6.25
N PHE A 509 8.30 0.85 -5.17
CA PHE A 509 7.18 1.08 -4.25
C PHE A 509 7.68 1.12 -2.81
N HIS A 510 6.96 1.84 -1.95
CA HIS A 510 7.25 1.82 -0.53
C HIS A 510 6.97 0.43 0.07
N LEU A 511 7.64 0.12 1.19
CA LEU A 511 7.57 -1.20 1.80
C LEU A 511 6.15 -1.76 1.99
N PRO A 512 5.14 -1.01 2.50
CA PRO A 512 3.79 -1.54 2.65
C PRO A 512 3.17 -2.06 1.35
N ASP A 513 3.43 -1.37 0.24
CA ASP A 513 2.97 -1.72 -1.09
C ASP A 513 3.73 -2.90 -1.67
N VAL A 514 5.05 -2.97 -1.43
CA VAL A 514 5.87 -4.14 -1.76
C VAL A 514 5.33 -5.39 -1.05
N LEU A 515 5.04 -5.32 0.25
CA LEU A 515 4.44 -6.44 0.99
C LEU A 515 3.12 -6.88 0.35
N ARG A 516 2.26 -5.94 -0.05
CA ARG A 516 0.99 -6.26 -0.71
C ARG A 516 1.20 -6.88 -2.09
N LEU A 517 2.13 -6.39 -2.90
CA LEU A 517 2.46 -6.99 -4.20
C LEU A 517 2.98 -8.42 -4.02
N TRP A 518 3.82 -8.62 -3.01
CA TRP A 518 4.45 -9.90 -2.73
C TRP A 518 3.48 -10.95 -2.20
N ASP A 519 2.43 -10.55 -1.48
CA ASP A 519 1.31 -11.45 -1.14
C ASP A 519 0.73 -12.13 -2.40
N SER A 520 0.57 -11.37 -3.50
CA SER A 520 0.10 -11.89 -4.78
C SER A 520 1.17 -12.63 -5.58
N LEU A 521 2.43 -12.19 -5.52
CA LEU A 521 3.53 -12.84 -6.23
C LEU A 521 3.86 -14.22 -5.65
N PHE A 522 3.94 -14.34 -4.33
CA PHE A 522 4.18 -15.63 -3.67
C PHE A 522 3.01 -16.60 -3.82
N ALA A 523 1.78 -16.07 -3.94
CA ALA A 523 0.62 -16.91 -4.25
C ALA A 523 0.68 -17.54 -5.66
N ASP A 524 1.34 -16.88 -6.63
CA ASP A 524 1.46 -17.33 -8.04
C ASP A 524 2.85 -17.87 -8.40
N GLN A 525 3.68 -18.20 -7.40
CA GLN A 525 5.07 -18.62 -7.59
C GLN A 525 5.24 -19.86 -8.47
N ASP A 526 4.23 -20.73 -8.56
CA ASP A 526 4.25 -21.96 -9.36
C ASP A 526 4.49 -21.72 -10.85
N GLN A 527 4.27 -20.49 -11.35
CA GLN A 527 4.50 -20.09 -12.74
C GLN A 527 5.78 -19.25 -12.90
N ASN A 528 6.85 -19.51 -12.14
CA ASN A 528 8.14 -18.79 -12.23
C ASN A 528 7.99 -17.26 -12.15
N PHE A 529 7.10 -16.77 -11.29
CA PHE A 529 6.75 -15.36 -11.17
C PHE A 529 6.24 -14.74 -12.49
N GLN A 530 5.51 -15.48 -13.33
CA GLN A 530 4.86 -14.93 -14.53
C GLN A 530 3.92 -13.76 -14.18
N PHE A 531 3.30 -13.76 -13.00
CA PHE A 531 2.51 -12.63 -12.52
C PHE A 531 3.27 -11.30 -12.48
N LEU A 532 4.58 -11.35 -12.21
CA LEU A 532 5.43 -10.17 -12.22
C LEU A 532 5.43 -9.48 -13.59
N LEU A 533 5.40 -10.26 -14.67
CA LEU A 533 5.36 -9.70 -16.03
C LEU A 533 4.04 -8.98 -16.30
N TYR A 534 2.91 -9.51 -15.78
CA TYR A 534 1.62 -8.84 -15.85
C TYR A 534 1.58 -7.56 -15.00
N LEU A 535 2.24 -7.54 -13.84
CA LEU A 535 2.40 -6.32 -13.04
C LEU A 535 3.21 -5.25 -13.78
N CYS A 536 4.37 -5.60 -14.34
CA CYS A 536 5.17 -4.67 -15.14
C CYS A 536 4.38 -4.13 -16.33
N CYS A 537 3.61 -4.99 -17.01
CA CYS A 537 2.75 -4.58 -18.14
C CYS A 537 1.66 -3.61 -17.65
N ALA A 538 0.99 -3.93 -16.54
CA ALA A 538 -0.02 -3.07 -15.94
C ALA A 538 0.54 -1.69 -15.54
N MET A 539 1.75 -1.63 -14.97
CA MET A 539 2.42 -0.37 -14.65
C MET A 539 2.60 0.51 -15.89
N VAL A 540 3.09 -0.06 -17.00
CA VAL A 540 3.26 0.67 -18.25
C VAL A 540 1.92 1.11 -18.83
N THR A 541 0.92 0.23 -18.87
CA THR A 541 -0.42 0.55 -19.41
C THR A 541 -1.12 1.65 -18.60
N LEU A 542 -0.94 1.70 -17.27
CA LEU A 542 -1.53 2.73 -16.43
C LEU A 542 -0.90 4.12 -16.65
N GLN A 543 0.34 4.18 -17.15
CA GLN A 543 1.02 5.43 -17.50
C GLN A 543 0.94 5.76 -19.00
N ARG A 544 0.09 5.06 -19.77
CA ARG A 544 -0.04 5.21 -21.23
C ARG A 544 -0.14 6.66 -21.68
N ASP A 545 -1.05 7.44 -21.10
CA ASP A 545 -1.31 8.81 -21.53
C ASP A 545 -0.09 9.73 -21.34
N GLN A 546 0.71 9.48 -20.29
CA GLN A 546 1.95 10.22 -20.05
C GLN A 546 3.05 9.78 -21.02
N LEU A 547 3.16 8.46 -21.28
CA LEU A 547 4.16 7.90 -22.18
C LEU A 547 3.96 8.35 -23.62
N LEU A 548 2.72 8.34 -24.13
CA LEU A 548 2.41 8.73 -25.51
C LEU A 548 2.69 10.21 -25.79
N ASN A 549 2.56 11.08 -24.78
CA ASN A 549 2.83 12.51 -24.88
C ASN A 549 4.29 12.88 -24.53
N GLY A 550 5.06 11.95 -23.99
CA GLY A 550 6.42 12.18 -23.48
C GLY A 550 7.53 11.99 -24.52
N SER A 551 8.60 12.76 -24.36
CA SER A 551 9.87 12.52 -25.08
C SER A 551 10.61 11.29 -24.55
N GLN A 552 11.56 10.76 -25.32
CA GLN A 552 12.38 9.60 -24.93
C GLN A 552 13.00 9.76 -23.52
N ALA A 553 13.59 10.92 -23.23
CA ALA A 553 14.23 11.18 -21.93
C ALA A 553 13.22 11.26 -20.78
N GLN A 554 12.04 11.84 -21.01
CA GLN A 554 10.96 11.89 -20.02
C GLN A 554 10.40 10.49 -19.74
N ASN A 555 10.20 9.69 -20.80
CA ASN A 555 9.69 8.33 -20.69
C ASN A 555 10.66 7.41 -19.94
N ILE A 556 11.97 7.46 -20.22
CA ILE A 556 12.97 6.72 -19.43
C ILE A 556 12.92 7.13 -17.97
N ARG A 557 12.89 8.44 -17.67
CA ARG A 557 12.83 8.92 -16.29
C ARG A 557 11.55 8.49 -15.58
N LEU A 558 10.41 8.51 -16.27
CA LEU A 558 9.13 8.06 -15.73
C LEU A 558 9.13 6.55 -15.42
N LEU A 559 9.74 5.74 -16.28
CA LEU A 559 9.87 4.30 -16.06
C LEU A 559 10.93 3.97 -14.99
N GLN A 560 11.99 4.77 -14.89
CA GLN A 560 13.02 4.58 -13.87
C GLN A 560 12.59 5.07 -12.49
N ASN A 561 11.75 6.10 -12.42
CA ASN A 561 11.21 6.67 -11.19
C ASN A 561 9.70 6.64 -11.28
N TYR A 562 9.13 5.45 -11.10
CA TYR A 562 7.69 5.27 -11.18
C TYR A 562 6.97 6.14 -10.13
N PRO A 563 5.81 6.75 -10.44
CA PRO A 563 5.15 7.66 -9.51
C PRO A 563 4.88 6.99 -8.14
N PRO A 564 5.36 7.55 -7.02
CA PRO A 564 5.22 6.92 -5.69
C PRO A 564 3.76 6.91 -5.20
N ASP A 565 2.94 7.85 -5.67
CA ASP A 565 1.50 7.94 -5.34
C ASP A 565 0.63 6.96 -6.15
N ALA A 566 1.24 6.08 -6.95
CA ALA A 566 0.49 5.15 -7.77
C ALA A 566 -0.27 4.12 -6.91
N ASP A 567 -1.58 4.05 -7.11
CA ASP A 567 -2.45 3.12 -6.39
C ASP A 567 -2.16 1.66 -6.80
N VAL A 568 -1.45 0.94 -5.92
CA VAL A 568 -1.08 -0.46 -6.10
C VAL A 568 -2.29 -1.38 -6.27
N HIS A 569 -3.44 -1.02 -5.71
CA HIS A 569 -4.66 -1.80 -5.89
C HIS A 569 -5.16 -1.72 -7.35
N LYS A 570 -5.00 -0.58 -8.03
CA LYS A 570 -5.30 -0.45 -9.47
C LYS A 570 -4.32 -1.24 -10.31
N ILE A 571 -3.03 -1.23 -9.96
CA ILE A 571 -2.00 -2.02 -10.65
C ILE A 571 -2.33 -3.51 -10.57
N LEU A 572 -2.65 -4.01 -9.38
CA LEU A 572 -3.03 -5.41 -9.15
C LEU A 572 -4.31 -5.79 -9.88
N GLN A 573 -5.33 -4.91 -9.87
CA GLN A 573 -6.57 -5.15 -10.61
C GLN A 573 -6.30 -5.26 -12.11
N LYS A 574 -5.52 -4.33 -12.67
CA LYS A 574 -5.15 -4.34 -14.09
C LYS A 574 -4.31 -5.57 -14.44
N ALA A 575 -3.32 -5.92 -13.63
CA ALA A 575 -2.51 -7.12 -13.83
C ALA A 575 -3.35 -8.40 -13.79
N THR A 576 -4.34 -8.47 -12.90
CA THR A 576 -5.28 -9.60 -12.82
C THR A 576 -6.18 -9.69 -14.05
N GLU A 577 -6.65 -8.55 -14.57
CA GLU A 577 -7.39 -8.48 -15.83
C GLU A 577 -6.53 -9.00 -17.00
N LEU A 578 -5.29 -8.53 -17.11
CA LEU A 578 -4.33 -8.98 -18.14
C LEU A 578 -4.05 -10.48 -18.03
N LYS A 579 -3.85 -10.99 -16.80
CA LYS A 579 -3.67 -12.41 -16.56
C LYS A 579 -4.87 -13.21 -17.09
N ARG A 580 -6.11 -12.78 -16.83
CA ARG A 580 -7.32 -13.46 -17.31
C ARG A 580 -7.43 -13.45 -18.84
N ILE A 581 -7.07 -12.34 -19.50
CA ILE A 581 -7.16 -12.20 -20.95
C ILE A 581 -6.17 -13.12 -21.67
N HIS A 582 -4.94 -13.25 -21.14
CA HIS A 582 -3.87 -14.01 -21.80
C HIS A 582 -3.74 -15.47 -21.31
N HIS A 583 -4.53 -15.90 -20.32
CA HIS A 583 -4.67 -17.31 -19.90
C HIS A 583 -5.91 -18.00 -20.51
N LEU A 584 -6.82 -17.24 -21.13
CA LEU A 584 -7.88 -17.74 -22.03
C LEU A 584 -7.34 -17.75 -23.46
#